data_AF-A0A6H1ZDI6-F1
#
_entry.id   AF-A0A6H1ZDI6-F1
#
_cell.length_a   1.000
_cell.length_b   1.000
_cell.length_c   1.000
_cell.angle_alpha   90.00
_cell.angle_beta   90.00
_cell.angle_gamma   90.00
#
_symmetry.space_group_name_H-M   'P 1'
#
loop_
_entity.id
_entity.type
_entity.pdbx_description
1 polymer ?
#
loop_
_entity_poly.entity_id
_entity_poly.type
_entity_poly.pdbx_seq_one_letter_code
_entity_poly.pdbx_strand_id
1 'polypeptide(L)'
;MKRHEESCTMNPNRVCGMCKQTDEEQPKMADMIKALDVAVINEGQDNHGFDFCTIKNEKEALEALRKAANNCPACILAALRQHGYPFLFDSFRFADEQKSFWGDVNESRMDYGDY
;
A
#
# COMPACT_ATOMS: atom_id res chain seq x y z
N MET A 1 10.21 4.69 20.82
CA MET A 1 9.33 5.73 20.25
C MET A 1 9.80 6.21 18.88
N LYS A 2 11.02 6.76 18.71
CA LYS A 2 11.51 7.22 17.39
C LYS A 2 11.29 6.25 16.23
N ARG A 3 11.74 4.98 16.35
CA ARG A 3 11.54 3.96 15.31
C ARG A 3 10.07 3.65 15.01
N HIS A 4 9.21 3.72 16.04
CA HIS A 4 7.78 3.47 15.86
C HIS A 4 7.15 4.60 15.02
N GLU A 5 7.46 5.86 15.36
CA GLU A 5 6.99 7.04 14.63
C GLU A 5 7.51 7.06 13.19
N GLU A 6 8.79 6.72 12.98
CA GLU A 6 9.40 6.61 11.65
C GLU A 6 8.72 5.53 10.78
N SER A 7 8.35 4.40 11.36
CA SER A 7 7.68 3.30 10.63
C SER A 7 6.16 3.40 10.58
N CYS A 8 5.57 4.40 11.25
CA CYS A 8 4.13 4.49 11.45
C CYS A 8 3.40 4.62 10.10
N THR A 9 2.36 3.81 9.88
CA THR A 9 1.57 3.86 8.64
C THR A 9 0.80 5.18 8.50
N MET A 10 0.59 5.92 9.58
CA MET A 10 -0.02 7.26 9.56
C MET A 10 1.00 8.39 9.42
N ASN A 11 2.30 8.11 9.39
CA ASN A 11 3.32 9.14 9.18
C ASN A 11 3.48 9.42 7.67
N PRO A 12 3.25 10.65 7.18
CA PRO A 12 3.43 10.99 5.77
C PRO A 12 4.89 10.87 5.33
N ASN A 13 5.84 11.05 6.26
CA ASN A 13 7.27 10.89 6.07
C ASN A 13 7.77 9.53 6.58
N ARG A 14 6.89 8.50 6.56
CA ARG A 14 7.27 7.16 7.02
C ARG A 14 8.45 6.61 6.23
N VAL A 15 9.25 5.78 6.89
CA VAL A 15 10.29 4.95 6.28
C VAL A 15 9.79 3.51 6.23
N CYS A 16 9.65 2.96 5.03
CA CYS A 16 9.15 1.63 4.79
C CYS A 16 10.24 0.58 5.05
N GLY A 17 10.01 -0.30 6.03
CA GLY A 17 10.93 -1.39 6.34
C GLY A 17 11.12 -2.38 5.18
N MET A 18 10.07 -2.62 4.38
CA MET A 18 10.14 -3.51 3.21
C MET A 18 11.01 -2.93 2.12
N CYS A 19 10.72 -1.71 1.64
CA CYS A 19 11.54 -1.02 0.63
C CYS A 19 13.00 -0.89 1.10
N LYS A 20 13.22 -0.57 2.37
CA LYS A 20 14.56 -0.51 2.96
C LYS A 20 15.30 -1.85 2.91
N GLN A 21 14.59 -2.97 3.04
CA GLN A 21 15.19 -4.31 3.04
C GLN A 21 15.38 -4.88 1.62
N THR A 22 14.63 -4.38 0.64
CA THR A 22 14.80 -4.68 -0.79
C THR A 22 15.69 -3.68 -1.53
N ASP A 23 16.18 -2.64 -0.84
CA ASP A 23 16.93 -1.52 -1.42
C ASP A 23 16.16 -0.79 -2.54
N GLU A 24 14.83 -0.82 -2.45
CA GLU A 24 13.94 -0.12 -3.37
C GLU A 24 13.65 1.30 -2.89
N GLU A 25 13.49 2.22 -3.85
CA GLU A 25 13.07 3.58 -3.53
C GLU A 25 11.61 3.59 -3.07
N GLN A 26 11.37 4.14 -1.87
CA GLN A 26 10.03 4.30 -1.35
C GLN A 26 9.34 5.46 -2.08
N PRO A 27 8.18 5.23 -2.72
CA PRO A 27 7.40 6.27 -3.35
C PRO A 27 6.79 7.22 -2.32
N LYS A 28 6.57 8.48 -2.73
CA LYS A 28 5.98 9.50 -1.85
C LYS A 28 4.52 9.15 -1.55
N MET A 29 4.15 9.20 -0.27
CA MET A 29 2.79 8.91 0.16
C MET A 29 1.74 9.78 -0.53
N ALA A 30 2.05 11.08 -0.72
CA ALA A 30 1.18 12.02 -1.38
C ALA A 30 0.81 11.62 -2.82
N ASP A 31 1.73 10.98 -3.54
CA ASP A 31 1.49 10.58 -4.94
C ASP A 31 0.59 9.34 -4.99
N MET A 32 0.75 8.41 -4.03
CA MET A 32 -0.14 7.25 -3.89
C MET A 32 -1.54 7.64 -3.43
N ILE A 33 -1.67 8.61 -2.53
CA ILE A 33 -2.98 9.14 -2.09
C ILE A 33 -3.70 9.81 -3.26
N LYS A 34 -3.00 10.64 -4.06
CA LYS A 34 -3.59 11.23 -5.26
C LYS A 34 -4.06 10.19 -6.28
N ALA A 35 -3.35 9.07 -6.40
CA ALA A 35 -3.78 7.98 -7.28
C ALA A 35 -5.08 7.31 -6.79
N LEU A 36 -5.30 7.28 -5.47
CA LEU A 36 -6.55 6.81 -4.87
C LEU A 36 -7.69 7.82 -5.08
N ASP A 37 -7.44 9.11 -4.88
CA ASP A 37 -8.45 10.16 -5.04
C ASP A 37 -9.09 10.14 -6.45
N VAL A 38 -8.29 9.86 -7.48
CA VAL A 38 -8.78 9.77 -8.88
C VAL A 38 -9.74 8.58 -9.08
N ALA A 39 -9.63 7.54 -8.27
CA ALA A 39 -10.46 6.34 -8.38
C ALA A 39 -11.78 6.44 -7.61
N VAL A 40 -11.85 7.29 -6.58
CA VAL A 40 -13.05 7.53 -5.78
C VAL A 40 -14.06 8.36 -6.58
N ILE A 41 -15.29 7.86 -6.71
CA ILE A 41 -16.38 8.59 -7.37
C ILE A 41 -17.22 9.36 -6.35
N ASN A 42 -17.55 8.71 -5.23
CA ASN A 42 -18.41 9.27 -4.20
C ASN A 42 -17.79 8.99 -2.84
N GLU A 43 -17.87 9.99 -1.98
CA GLU A 43 -17.55 9.91 -0.56
C GLU A 43 -18.78 10.35 0.23
N GLY A 44 -18.98 9.76 1.40
CA GLY A 44 -20.11 10.11 2.24
C GLY A 44 -20.02 9.47 3.61
N GLN A 45 -21.00 9.79 4.44
CA GLN A 45 -21.18 9.18 5.76
C GLN A 45 -22.52 8.45 5.77
N ASP A 46 -22.54 7.26 6.36
CA ASP A 46 -23.79 6.57 6.61
C ASP A 46 -24.57 7.28 7.75
N ASN A 47 -25.79 6.80 8.03
CA ASN A 47 -26.62 7.37 9.10
C ASN A 47 -26.04 7.16 10.52
N HIS A 48 -24.95 6.41 10.65
CA HIS A 48 -24.23 6.17 11.91
C HIS A 48 -22.90 6.93 11.97
N GLY A 49 -22.59 7.76 10.97
CA GLY A 49 -21.33 8.51 10.90
C GLY A 49 -20.12 7.67 10.48
N PHE A 50 -20.33 6.51 9.86
CA PHE A 50 -19.27 5.72 9.26
C PHE A 50 -18.96 6.26 7.85
N ASP A 51 -17.71 6.63 7.64
CA ASP A 51 -17.23 7.10 6.35
C ASP A 51 -17.24 5.93 5.35
N PHE A 52 -17.89 6.14 4.21
CA PHE A 52 -17.84 5.22 3.08
C PHE A 52 -17.36 5.96 1.82
N CYS A 53 -16.78 5.21 0.90
CA CYS A 53 -16.51 5.70 -0.44
C CYS A 53 -16.85 4.63 -1.47
N THR A 54 -17.16 5.07 -2.69
CA THR A 54 -17.45 4.22 -3.83
C THR A 54 -16.39 4.41 -4.89
N ILE A 55 -15.82 3.31 -5.37
CA ILE A 55 -14.78 3.30 -6.40
C ILE A 55 -15.40 2.94 -7.74
N LYS A 56 -14.93 3.57 -8.82
CA LYS A 56 -15.40 3.25 -10.18
C LYS A 56 -15.03 1.84 -10.61
N ASN A 57 -13.76 1.51 -10.45
CA ASN A 57 -13.18 0.26 -10.91
C ASN A 57 -12.06 -0.15 -9.94
N GLU A 58 -12.41 -1.04 -9.01
CA GLU A 58 -11.47 -1.53 -7.98
C GLU A 58 -10.19 -2.09 -8.60
N LYS A 59 -10.29 -2.86 -9.68
CA LYS A 59 -9.12 -3.52 -10.29
C LYS A 59 -8.13 -2.50 -10.84
N GLU A 60 -8.62 -1.54 -11.63
CA GLU A 60 -7.77 -0.49 -12.22
C GLU A 60 -7.16 0.40 -11.15
N ALA A 61 -7.93 0.73 -10.11
CA ALA A 61 -7.47 1.54 -8.99
C ALA A 61 -6.35 0.83 -8.20
N LEU A 62 -6.54 -0.46 -7.90
CA LEU A 62 -5.55 -1.26 -7.21
C LEU A 62 -4.29 -1.45 -8.07
N GLU A 63 -4.42 -1.68 -9.39
CA GLU A 63 -3.28 -1.75 -10.29
C GLU A 63 -2.50 -0.43 -10.39
N ALA A 64 -3.19 0.70 -10.46
CA ALA A 64 -2.56 2.02 -10.43
C ALA A 64 -1.80 2.24 -9.12
N LEU A 65 -2.40 1.87 -7.99
CA LEU A 65 -1.77 1.97 -6.67
C LEU A 65 -0.57 1.02 -6.55
N ARG A 66 -0.67 -0.21 -7.05
CA ARG A 66 0.43 -1.18 -7.10
C ARG A 66 1.61 -0.65 -7.90
N LYS A 67 1.36 -0.06 -9.07
CA LYS A 67 2.40 0.60 -9.89
C LYS A 67 3.04 1.77 -9.15
N ALA A 68 2.23 2.61 -8.51
CA ALA A 68 2.74 3.74 -7.73
C ALA A 68 3.56 3.29 -6.50
N ALA A 69 3.22 2.13 -5.92
CA ALA A 69 3.85 1.58 -4.72
C ALA A 69 5.06 0.66 -5.01
N ASN A 70 5.46 0.47 -6.28
CA ASN A 70 6.41 -0.57 -6.69
C ASN A 70 6.03 -1.97 -6.16
N ASN A 71 4.74 -2.31 -6.17
CA ASN A 71 4.18 -3.53 -5.57
C ASN A 71 4.50 -3.74 -4.08
N CYS A 72 4.95 -2.72 -3.34
CA CYS A 72 5.25 -2.88 -1.92
C CYS A 72 3.95 -2.91 -1.08
N PRO A 73 3.60 -4.03 -0.43
CA PRO A 73 2.33 -4.15 0.29
C PRO A 73 2.25 -3.24 1.51
N ALA A 74 3.37 -2.92 2.16
CA ALA A 74 3.40 -1.99 3.28
C ALA A 74 3.16 -0.52 2.85
N CYS A 75 3.59 -0.14 1.65
CA CYS A 75 3.32 1.19 1.10
C CYS A 75 1.84 1.33 0.69
N ILE A 76 1.28 0.28 0.07
CA ILE A 76 -0.15 0.21 -0.27
C ILE A 76 -1.00 0.34 1.01
N LEU A 77 -0.72 -0.44 2.05
CA LEU A 77 -1.45 -0.35 3.32
C LEU A 77 -1.34 1.03 3.98
N ALA A 78 -0.15 1.65 3.91
CA ALA A 78 0.04 3.00 4.43
C ALA A 78 -0.78 4.03 3.65
N ALA A 79 -0.87 3.89 2.32
CA ALA A 79 -1.66 4.79 1.48
C ALA A 79 -3.14 4.68 1.83
N LEU A 80 -3.68 3.46 1.95
CA LEU A 80 -5.08 3.22 2.32
C LEU A 80 -5.44 3.81 3.70
N ARG A 81 -4.54 3.65 4.68
CA ARG A 81 -4.74 4.20 6.02
C ARG A 81 -4.69 5.72 6.05
N GLN A 82 -3.75 6.33 5.34
CA GLN A 82 -3.63 7.80 5.27
C GLN A 82 -4.74 8.44 4.44
N HIS A 83 -5.26 7.74 3.44
CA HIS A 83 -6.43 8.14 2.66
C HIS A 83 -7.74 8.07 3.47
N GLY A 84 -7.76 7.37 4.61
CA GLY A 84 -8.93 7.31 5.50
C GLY A 84 -9.85 6.12 5.27
N TYR A 85 -9.59 5.30 4.25
CA TYR A 85 -10.38 4.11 3.92
C TYR A 85 -9.49 2.85 3.90
N PRO A 86 -9.18 2.24 5.06
CA PRO A 86 -8.28 1.10 5.16
C PRO A 86 -8.78 -0.16 4.45
N PHE A 87 -10.09 -0.27 4.25
CA PHE A 87 -10.79 -1.41 3.64
C PHE A 87 -11.35 -1.07 2.26
N LEU A 88 -10.70 -0.14 1.56
CA LEU A 88 -11.13 0.34 0.25
C LEU A 88 -11.19 -0.79 -0.81
N PHE A 89 -10.28 -1.77 -0.71
CA PHE A 89 -10.18 -2.87 -1.67
C PHE A 89 -10.39 -4.20 -0.95
N ASP A 90 -11.49 -4.89 -1.25
CA ASP A 90 -11.78 -6.22 -0.71
C ASP A 90 -10.80 -7.27 -1.24
N SER A 91 -10.28 -7.04 -2.45
CA SER A 91 -9.29 -7.90 -3.11
C SER A 91 -7.87 -7.77 -2.54
N PHE A 92 -7.57 -6.72 -1.76
CA PHE A 92 -6.25 -6.52 -1.19
C PHE A 92 -6.17 -7.06 0.24
N ARG A 93 -5.44 -8.17 0.42
CA ARG A 93 -5.17 -8.75 1.74
C ARG A 93 -3.70 -8.66 2.07
N PHE A 94 -3.37 -7.78 3.02
CA PHE A 94 -1.97 -7.50 3.39
C PHE A 94 -1.14 -8.75 3.70
N ALA A 95 -1.70 -9.74 4.40
CA ALA A 95 -0.99 -10.97 4.74
C ALA A 95 -0.61 -11.81 3.50
N ASP A 96 -1.53 -11.90 2.54
CA ASP A 96 -1.32 -12.67 1.29
C ASP A 96 -0.31 -11.94 0.39
N GLU A 97 -0.44 -10.61 0.29
CA GLU A 97 0.44 -9.75 -0.51
C GLU A 97 1.87 -9.72 0.05
N GLN A 98 2.01 -9.62 1.38
CA GLN A 98 3.32 -9.72 2.04
C GLN A 98 3.98 -11.07 1.78
N LYS A 99 3.20 -12.16 1.81
CA LYS A 99 3.73 -13.50 1.55
C LYS A 99 4.19 -13.64 0.09
N SER A 100 3.40 -13.15 -0.87
CA SER A 100 3.78 -13.16 -2.29
C SER A 100 5.04 -12.34 -2.54
N PHE A 101 5.09 -11.11 -2.03
CA PHE A 101 6.24 -10.21 -2.19
C PHE A 101 7.55 -10.85 -1.70
N TRP A 102 7.54 -11.44 -0.50
CA TRP A 102 8.74 -12.13 0.00
C TRP A 102 9.03 -13.44 -0.73
N GLY A 103 8.02 -14.10 -1.29
CA GLY A 103 8.21 -15.23 -2.20
C GLY A 103 9.06 -14.80 -3.40
N ASP A 104 8.66 -13.74 -4.09
CA ASP A 104 9.34 -13.21 -5.27
C ASP A 104 10.77 -12.70 -4.95
N VAL A 105 10.92 -12.00 -3.82
CA VAL A 105 12.24 -11.53 -3.35
C VAL A 105 13.15 -12.69 -2.98
N ASN A 106 12.62 -13.77 -2.41
CA ASN A 106 13.44 -14.93 -2.06
C ASN A 106 13.80 -15.76 -3.30
N GLU A 107 12.87 -15.92 -4.24
CA GLU A 107 13.11 -16.61 -5.51
C GLU A 107 14.19 -15.89 -6.33
N SER A 108 14.08 -14.57 -6.47
CA SER A 108 15.12 -13.76 -7.13
C SER A 108 16.49 -13.82 -6.44
N ARG A 109 16.53 -14.08 -5.13
CA ARG A 109 17.78 -14.27 -4.37
C ARG A 109 18.36 -15.69 -4.50
N MET A 110 17.56 -16.69 -4.86
CA MET A 110 18.00 -18.08 -5.00
C MET A 110 18.64 -18.39 -6.36
N ASP A 111 18.65 -17.45 -7.31
CA ASP A 111 19.26 -17.62 -8.65
C ASP A 111 20.82 -17.69 -8.65
N TYR A 112 21.47 -17.70 -7.48
CA TYR A 112 22.92 -17.91 -7.39
C TYR A 112 23.29 -18.86 -6.26
N GLY A 113 23.41 -20.13 -6.61
CA GLY A 113 23.97 -21.16 -5.74
C GLY A 113 24.15 -22.52 -6.39
N ASP A 114 24.29 -22.59 -7.73
CA ASP A 114 24.74 -23.80 -8.41
C ASP A 114 26.29 -23.76 -8.44
N TYR A 115 26.91 -24.35 -7.42
CA TYR A 115 28.34 -24.70 -7.37
C TYR A 115 28.46 -26.22 -7.28
#